data_AF-A0A1M3B9F5-F1
#
_entry.id   AF-A0A1M3B9F5-F1
#
_cell.length_a   1.000
_cell.length_b   1.000
_cell.length_c   1.000
_cell.angle_alpha   90.00
_cell.angle_beta   90.00
_cell.angle_gamma   90.00
#
_symmetry.space_group_name_H-M   'P 1'
#
loop_
_entity.id
_entity.type
_entity.pdbx_description
1 polymer ?
#
loop_
_entity_poly.entity_id
_entity_poly.type
_entity_poly.pdbx_seq_one_letter_code
_entity_poly.pdbx_strand_id
1 'polypeptide(L)'
;MIFLGFSNELSELNARTMACYLLESLKKYKFSLSEVTIQTDNGSEFSGAAKRMETNKFVQTLEQYQVKHKYIRPGHCNAQADVESIHNTIEKELFDITTFTSRENFFRKAQVYQYFYNLIRPNFSKDGKTPWHICEIDWKQSNIASQAVFINCIDLDKISYVSNGHSQGQTIHGFPVILRL
;
A
#
# COMPACT_ATOMS: atom_id res chain seq x y z
N MET A 1 6.54 2.04 -7.58
CA MET A 1 5.29 2.82 -7.77
C MET A 1 4.60 2.95 -6.42
N ILE A 2 3.74 3.96 -6.23
CA ILE A 2 2.91 4.10 -5.03
C ILE A 2 1.47 3.70 -5.32
N PHE A 3 0.82 3.08 -4.35
CA PHE A 3 -0.61 2.77 -4.35
C PHE A 3 -1.18 3.25 -3.01
N LEU A 4 -2.24 4.05 -3.06
CA LEU A 4 -2.74 4.75 -1.89
C LEU A 4 -4.07 4.16 -1.42
N GLY A 5 -4.13 3.79 -0.15
CA GLY A 5 -5.38 3.48 0.55
C GLY A 5 -5.49 4.35 1.79
N PHE A 6 -6.68 4.91 2.03
CA PHE A 6 -6.94 5.76 3.19
C PHE A 6 -8.13 5.26 4.00
N SER A 7 -7.99 5.37 5.32
CA SER A 7 -9.02 5.06 6.32
C SER A 7 -8.99 6.11 7.43
N ASN A 8 -10.09 6.25 8.16
CA ASN A 8 -10.15 7.03 9.39
C ASN A 8 -9.53 6.32 10.60
N GLU A 9 -9.21 5.02 10.50
CA GLU A 9 -8.62 4.25 11.60
C GLU A 9 -7.43 3.40 11.17
N LEU A 10 -6.45 3.28 12.07
CA LEU A 10 -5.37 2.31 11.93
C LEU A 10 -5.85 0.96 12.49
N SER A 11 -6.00 -0.04 11.63
CA SER A 11 -6.42 -1.38 12.03
C SER A 11 -5.83 -2.47 11.15
N GLU A 12 -5.68 -3.68 11.71
CA GLU A 12 -5.28 -4.88 10.95
C GLU A 12 -6.23 -5.18 9.81
N LEU A 13 -7.53 -4.90 9.99
CA LEU A 13 -8.53 -5.06 8.95
C LEU A 13 -8.23 -4.16 7.73
N ASN A 14 -7.86 -2.90 7.95
CA ASN A 14 -7.54 -1.95 6.88
C ASN A 14 -6.25 -2.34 6.15
N ALA A 15 -5.21 -2.72 6.91
CA ALA A 15 -3.97 -3.23 6.34
C ALA A 15 -4.24 -4.45 5.44
N ARG A 16 -4.99 -5.42 5.95
CA ARG A 16 -5.39 -6.62 5.19
C ARG A 16 -6.24 -6.27 3.96
N THR A 17 -7.20 -5.37 4.10
CA THR A 17 -8.09 -4.95 3.00
C THR A 17 -7.31 -4.35 1.84
N MET A 18 -6.31 -3.53 2.12
CA MET A 18 -5.42 -2.98 1.09
C MET A 18 -4.51 -4.03 0.47
N ALA A 19 -3.94 -4.93 1.27
CA ALA A 19 -3.12 -6.01 0.73
C ALA A 19 -3.96 -6.89 -0.22
N CYS A 20 -5.16 -7.30 0.19
CA CYS A 20 -6.10 -8.02 -0.68
C CYS A 20 -6.42 -7.24 -1.95
N TYR A 21 -6.71 -5.95 -1.84
CA TYR A 21 -7.01 -5.10 -2.99
C TYR A 21 -5.87 -5.11 -4.03
N LEU A 22 -4.63 -4.94 -3.58
CA LEU A 22 -3.48 -4.97 -4.47
C LEU A 22 -3.28 -6.34 -5.09
N LEU A 23 -3.35 -7.41 -4.29
CA LEU A 23 -3.13 -8.78 -4.77
C LEU A 23 -4.20 -9.19 -5.79
N GLU A 24 -5.48 -8.89 -5.54
CA GLU A 24 -6.55 -9.12 -6.50
C GLU A 24 -6.39 -8.27 -7.76
N SER A 25 -5.92 -7.03 -7.64
CA SER A 25 -5.61 -6.18 -8.80
C SER A 25 -4.48 -6.75 -9.65
N LEU A 26 -3.37 -7.18 -9.02
CA LEU A 26 -2.24 -7.81 -9.70
C LEU A 26 -2.64 -9.13 -10.37
N LYS A 27 -3.45 -9.95 -9.70
CA LYS A 27 -4.01 -11.19 -10.23
C LYS A 27 -4.92 -10.94 -11.43
N LYS A 28 -5.78 -9.92 -11.38
CA LYS A 28 -6.61 -9.49 -12.52
C LYS A 28 -5.77 -9.12 -13.75
N TYR A 29 -4.59 -8.56 -13.51
CA TYR A 29 -3.61 -8.23 -14.53
C TYR A 29 -2.71 -9.41 -14.96
N LYS A 30 -2.97 -10.62 -14.44
CA LYS A 30 -2.23 -11.86 -14.72
C LYS A 30 -0.77 -11.82 -14.27
N PHE A 31 -0.46 -10.99 -13.28
CA PHE A 31 0.86 -11.01 -12.64
C PHE A 31 0.98 -12.23 -11.72
N SER A 32 2.14 -12.88 -11.71
CA SER A 32 2.36 -14.06 -10.88
C SER A 32 2.55 -13.66 -9.42
N LEU A 33 1.59 -14.01 -8.55
CA LEU A 33 1.68 -13.69 -7.12
C LEU A 33 2.81 -14.44 -6.41
N SER A 34 3.31 -15.55 -6.97
CA SER A 34 4.47 -16.27 -6.41
C SER A 34 5.77 -15.45 -6.45
N GLU A 35 5.83 -14.42 -7.29
CA GLU A 35 6.94 -13.47 -7.39
C GLU A 35 6.77 -12.27 -6.44
N VAL A 36 5.60 -12.13 -5.82
CA VAL A 36 5.31 -11.03 -4.90
C VAL A 36 5.85 -11.36 -3.51
N THR A 37 6.54 -10.39 -2.93
CA THR A 37 6.87 -10.36 -1.51
C THR A 37 6.30 -9.09 -0.92
N ILE A 38 5.46 -9.20 0.11
CA ILE A 38 4.98 -8.06 0.89
C ILE A 38 5.90 -7.91 2.10
N GLN A 39 6.43 -6.71 2.28
CA GLN A 39 7.30 -6.39 3.40
C GLN A 39 6.63 -5.34 4.29
N THR A 40 6.50 -5.61 5.59
CA THR A 40 5.90 -4.67 6.54
C THR A 40 6.82 -4.45 7.73
N ASP A 41 6.62 -3.35 8.46
CA ASP A 41 7.24 -3.21 9.79
C ASP A 41 6.55 -4.13 10.82
N ASN A 42 7.05 -4.12 12.06
CA ASN A 42 6.53 -4.93 13.15
C ASN A 42 5.32 -4.27 13.86
N GLY A 43 4.59 -3.38 13.17
CA GLY A 43 3.38 -2.75 13.69
C GLY A 43 2.31 -3.76 14.10
N SER A 44 1.47 -3.38 15.07
CA SER A 44 0.38 -4.24 15.57
C SER A 44 -0.69 -4.49 14.50
N GLU A 45 -0.85 -3.58 13.55
CA GLU A 45 -1.71 -3.68 12.37
C GLU A 45 -1.26 -4.80 11.41
N PHE A 46 0.03 -5.12 11.39
CA PHE A 46 0.58 -6.27 10.65
C PHE A 46 0.77 -7.48 11.55
N SER A 47 0.15 -7.45 12.74
CA SER A 47 0.28 -8.47 13.78
C SER A 47 1.74 -8.69 14.24
N GLY A 48 2.61 -7.68 14.14
CA GLY A 48 4.00 -7.77 14.62
C GLY A 48 4.12 -7.95 16.14
N ALA A 49 3.04 -7.70 16.89
CA ALA A 49 2.92 -7.99 18.32
C ALA A 49 2.28 -9.36 18.64
N ALA A 50 1.83 -10.12 17.63
CA ALA A 50 1.15 -11.39 17.85
C ALA A 50 2.13 -12.47 18.33
N LYS A 51 1.90 -13.00 19.53
CA LYS A 51 2.72 -14.09 20.12
C LYS A 51 2.61 -15.42 19.37
N ARG A 52 1.66 -15.58 18.43
CA ARG A 52 1.43 -16.80 17.64
C ARG A 52 1.09 -16.45 16.19
N MET A 53 1.74 -17.09 15.23
CA MET A 53 1.43 -16.98 13.79
C MET A 53 0.00 -17.47 13.49
N GLU A 54 -0.50 -18.45 14.26
CA GLU A 54 -1.84 -19.04 14.15
C GLU A 54 -3.00 -18.05 14.39
N THR A 55 -2.74 -16.89 15.00
CA THR A 55 -3.74 -15.83 15.24
C THR A 55 -3.55 -14.61 14.34
N ASN A 56 -2.56 -14.65 13.44
CA ASN A 56 -2.18 -13.53 12.60
C ASN A 56 -3.02 -13.52 11.31
N LYS A 57 -4.20 -12.91 11.38
CA LYS A 57 -5.14 -12.83 10.25
C LYS A 57 -4.53 -12.14 9.03
N PHE A 58 -3.62 -11.19 9.22
CA PHE A 58 -2.91 -10.53 8.12
C PHE A 58 -2.02 -11.52 7.36
N VAL A 59 -1.10 -12.19 8.04
CA VAL A 59 -0.19 -13.18 7.44
C VAL A 59 -0.95 -14.36 6.84
N GLN A 60 -1.96 -14.89 7.53
CA GLN A 60 -2.81 -15.96 6.99
C GLN A 60 -3.48 -15.57 5.69
N THR A 61 -3.89 -14.31 5.56
CA THR A 61 -4.49 -13.82 4.32
C THR A 61 -3.44 -13.81 3.21
N LEU A 62 -2.22 -13.35 3.46
CA LEU A 62 -1.14 -13.38 2.46
C LEU A 62 -0.76 -14.79 2.03
N GLU A 63 -0.77 -15.75 2.97
CA GLU A 63 -0.54 -17.17 2.69
C GLU A 63 -1.63 -17.76 1.78
N GLN A 64 -2.90 -17.36 1.93
CA GLN A 64 -3.98 -17.76 1.02
C GLN A 64 -3.74 -17.32 -0.42
N TYR A 65 -3.06 -16.20 -0.64
CA TYR A 65 -2.62 -15.73 -1.96
C TYR A 65 -1.30 -16.37 -2.42
N GLN A 66 -0.69 -17.25 -1.61
CA GLN A 66 0.63 -17.84 -1.85
C GLN A 66 1.74 -16.79 -2.02
N VAL A 67 1.60 -15.67 -1.32
CA VAL A 67 2.54 -14.54 -1.35
C VAL A 67 3.49 -14.65 -0.16
N LYS A 68 4.77 -14.30 -0.37
CA LYS A 68 5.74 -14.26 0.72
C LYS A 68 5.53 -13.01 1.57
N HIS A 69 5.44 -13.17 2.89
CA HIS A 69 5.48 -12.04 3.81
C HIS A 69 6.84 -11.96 4.52
N LYS A 70 7.35 -10.74 4.71
CA LYS A 70 8.58 -10.48 5.46
C LYS A 70 8.39 -9.31 6.41
N TYR A 71 8.79 -9.49 7.66
CA TYR A 71 8.96 -8.37 8.57
C TYR A 71 10.33 -7.71 8.36
N ILE A 72 10.39 -6.38 8.49
CA ILE A 72 11.65 -5.65 8.53
C ILE A 72 12.47 -6.14 9.73
N ARG A 73 13.72 -6.54 9.46
CA ARG A 73 14.66 -6.93 10.52
C ARG A 73 14.93 -5.74 11.46
N PRO A 74 14.86 -5.91 12.79
CA PRO A 74 15.22 -4.85 13.73
C PRO A 74 16.61 -4.27 13.43
N GLY A 75 16.74 -2.95 13.40
CA GLY A 75 18.00 -2.24 13.15
C GLY A 75 18.36 -1.98 11.68
N HIS A 76 17.51 -2.34 10.72
CA HIS A 76 17.72 -2.04 9.30
C HIS A 76 16.92 -0.80 8.84
N CYS A 77 17.39 0.40 9.21
CA CYS A 77 16.73 1.67 8.86
C CYS A 77 16.57 1.88 7.34
N ASN A 78 17.51 1.35 6.53
CA ASN A 78 17.45 1.48 5.07
C ASN A 78 16.24 0.75 4.45
N ALA A 79 15.69 -0.27 5.11
CA ALA A 79 14.52 -0.99 4.60
C ALA A 79 13.23 -0.16 4.67
N GLN A 80 13.23 0.94 5.44
CA GLN A 80 12.11 1.87 5.58
C GLN A 80 12.35 3.22 4.89
N ALA A 81 13.57 3.48 4.42
CA ALA A 81 13.95 4.78 3.88
C ALA A 81 13.07 5.23 2.69
N ASP A 82 12.68 4.30 1.81
CA ASP A 82 11.78 4.60 0.69
C ASP A 82 10.38 4.99 1.19
N VAL A 83 9.87 4.30 2.20
CA VAL A 83 8.56 4.55 2.82
C VAL A 83 8.55 5.90 3.57
N GLU A 84 9.58 6.17 4.38
CA GLU A 84 9.75 7.47 5.05
C GLU A 84 9.88 8.62 4.06
N SER A 85 10.62 8.41 2.97
CA SER A 85 10.78 9.39 1.91
C SER A 85 9.44 9.70 1.23
N ILE A 86 8.63 8.68 0.93
CA ILE A 86 7.30 8.86 0.36
C ILE A 86 6.39 9.65 1.32
N HIS A 87 6.39 9.34 2.62
CA HIS A 87 5.59 10.09 3.60
C HIS A 87 5.97 11.57 3.63
N ASN A 88 7.25 11.89 3.80
CA ASN A 88 7.71 13.28 3.81
C ASN A 88 7.43 14.01 2.48
N THR A 89 7.38 13.27 1.38
CA THR A 89 7.06 13.82 0.06
C THR A 89 5.58 14.14 -0.07
N ILE A 90 4.68 13.20 0.27
CA ILE A 90 3.23 13.39 0.10
C ILE A 90 2.67 14.43 1.06
N GLU A 91 3.23 14.56 2.27
CA GLU A 91 2.88 15.67 3.17
C GLU A 91 3.08 17.02 2.47
N LYS A 92 4.26 17.25 1.90
CA LYS A 92 4.61 18.54 1.27
C LYS A 92 3.91 18.77 -0.08
N GLU A 93 3.79 17.71 -0.88
CA GLU A 93 3.31 17.81 -2.26
C GLU A 93 1.78 17.67 -2.38
N LEU A 94 1.10 17.11 -1.37
CA LEU A 94 -0.35 16.95 -1.37
C LEU A 94 -0.99 17.63 -0.15
N PHE A 95 -0.66 17.21 1.07
CA PHE A 95 -1.46 17.60 2.25
C PHE A 95 -1.25 19.06 2.66
N ASP A 96 -0.01 19.56 2.66
CA ASP A 96 0.34 20.92 3.09
C ASP A 96 -0.22 22.00 2.15
N ILE A 97 -0.39 21.67 0.87
CA ILE A 97 -0.71 22.64 -0.17
C ILE A 97 -2.12 22.49 -0.77
N THR A 98 -2.87 21.47 -0.35
CA THR A 98 -4.18 21.15 -0.94
C THR A 98 -5.30 21.27 0.08
N THR A 99 -6.30 22.09 -0.22
CA THR A 99 -7.56 22.12 0.54
C THR A 99 -8.48 20.98 0.13
N PHE A 100 -9.07 20.25 1.09
CA PHE A 100 -10.05 19.20 0.83
C PHE A 100 -11.44 19.63 1.29
N THR A 101 -12.41 19.63 0.38
CA THR A 101 -13.77 20.14 0.67
C THR A 101 -14.77 19.05 1.04
N SER A 102 -14.46 17.79 0.72
CA SER A 102 -15.27 16.62 1.06
C SER A 102 -14.42 15.35 0.95
N ARG A 103 -14.93 14.23 1.49
CA ARG A 103 -14.29 12.92 1.34
C ARG A 103 -14.12 12.52 -0.14
N GLU A 104 -15.13 12.76 -0.96
CA GLU A 104 -15.03 12.51 -2.41
C GLU A 104 -13.95 13.39 -3.06
N ASN A 105 -13.92 14.68 -2.71
CA ASN A 105 -12.90 15.60 -3.21
C ASN A 105 -11.49 15.14 -2.80
N PHE A 106 -11.32 14.67 -1.57
CA PHE A 106 -10.09 14.08 -1.08
C PHE A 106 -9.62 12.90 -1.94
N PHE A 107 -10.45 11.88 -2.13
CA PHE A 107 -10.06 10.70 -2.93
C PHE A 107 -9.79 11.04 -4.39
N ARG A 108 -10.53 11.99 -4.99
CA ARG A 108 -10.24 12.47 -6.35
C ARG A 108 -8.86 13.12 -6.44
N LYS A 109 -8.49 13.96 -5.47
CA LYS A 109 -7.18 14.62 -5.45
C LYS A 109 -6.06 13.63 -5.12
N ALA A 110 -6.28 12.71 -4.20
CA ALA A 110 -5.34 11.63 -3.89
C ALA A 110 -5.09 10.72 -5.11
N GLN A 111 -6.11 10.39 -5.89
CA GLN A 111 -5.97 9.66 -7.15
C GLN A 111 -5.12 10.42 -8.17
N VAL A 112 -5.37 11.73 -8.34
CA VAL A 112 -4.58 12.57 -9.24
C VAL A 112 -3.13 12.64 -8.77
N TYR A 113 -2.89 12.78 -7.47
CA TYR A 113 -1.55 12.75 -6.91
C TYR A 113 -0.86 11.40 -7.13
N GLN A 114 -1.56 10.28 -6.97
CA GLN A 114 -1.00 8.95 -7.27
C GLN A 114 -0.55 8.85 -8.73
N TYR A 115 -1.34 9.37 -9.67
CA TYR A 115 -0.95 9.43 -11.08
C TYR A 115 0.26 10.32 -11.31
N PHE A 116 0.27 11.53 -10.74
CA PHE A 116 1.40 12.44 -10.80
C PHE A 116 2.68 11.76 -10.29
N TYR A 117 2.62 11.15 -9.10
CA TYR A 117 3.76 10.50 -8.47
C TYR A 117 4.30 9.36 -9.34
N ASN A 118 3.42 8.51 -9.89
CA ASN A 118 3.84 7.35 -10.65
C ASN A 118 4.33 7.68 -12.07
N LEU A 119 3.66 8.61 -12.76
CA LEU A 119 3.87 8.86 -14.19
C LEU A 119 4.75 10.06 -14.49
N ILE A 120 4.80 11.06 -13.62
CA ILE A 120 5.39 12.37 -13.93
C ILE A 120 6.55 12.69 -12.99
N ARG A 121 6.41 12.40 -11.70
CA ARG A 121 7.36 12.81 -10.68
C ARG A 121 8.73 12.13 -10.88
N PRO A 122 9.81 12.89 -11.11
CA PRO A 122 11.15 12.32 -11.21
C PRO A 122 11.64 11.85 -9.84
N ASN A 123 12.25 10.66 -9.78
CA ASN A 123 12.95 10.20 -8.60
C ASN A 123 14.46 10.42 -8.77
N PHE A 124 14.99 11.50 -8.21
CA PHE A 124 16.40 11.87 -8.36
C PHE A 124 17.37 10.89 -7.67
N SER A 125 16.94 10.10 -6.68
CA SER A 125 17.78 9.01 -6.14
C SER A 125 17.86 7.81 -7.09
N LYS A 126 17.10 7.83 -8.19
CA LYS A 126 17.01 6.79 -9.22
C LYS A 126 17.21 7.39 -10.62
N ASP A 127 18.21 8.27 -10.75
CA ASP A 127 18.60 8.96 -11.99
C ASP A 127 17.50 9.82 -12.64
N GLY A 128 16.55 10.34 -11.85
CA GLY A 128 15.45 11.17 -12.35
C GLY A 128 14.37 10.37 -13.09
N LYS A 129 14.40 9.04 -13.06
CA LYS A 129 13.36 8.20 -13.67
C LYS A 129 12.07 8.27 -12.85
N THR A 130 10.93 8.17 -13.52
CA THR A 130 9.62 8.08 -12.84
C THR A 130 9.43 6.67 -12.26
N PRO A 131 8.62 6.50 -11.21
CA PRO A 131 8.32 5.18 -10.66
C PRO A 131 7.76 4.20 -11.70
N TRP A 132 6.98 4.68 -12.67
CA TRP A 132 6.51 3.88 -13.80
C TRP A 132 7.68 3.39 -14.66
N HIS A 133 8.61 4.27 -15.03
CA HIS A 133 9.74 3.91 -15.89
C HIS A 133 10.72 2.95 -15.20
N ILE A 134 10.91 3.11 -13.88
CA ILE A 134 11.67 2.14 -13.06
C ILE A 134 11.01 0.77 -13.13
N CYS A 135 9.69 0.70 -12.91
CA CYS A 135 8.95 -0.55 -12.97
C CYS A 135 9.02 -1.20 -14.36
N GLU A 136 8.92 -0.40 -15.43
CA GLU A 136 9.08 -0.86 -16.81
C GLU A 136 10.48 -1.44 -17.05
N ILE A 137 11.54 -0.83 -16.52
CA ILE A 137 12.92 -1.32 -16.65
C ILE A 137 13.14 -2.62 -15.88
N ASP A 138 12.61 -2.71 -14.66
CA ASP A 138 12.78 -3.87 -13.78
C ASP A 138 11.99 -5.08 -14.31
N TRP A 139 10.85 -4.84 -14.95
CA TRP A 139 9.90 -5.86 -15.40
C TRP A 139 9.59 -5.80 -16.90
N LYS A 140 10.61 -5.56 -17.74
CA LYS A 140 10.50 -5.37 -19.21
C LYS A 140 9.72 -6.45 -19.95
N GLN A 141 9.73 -7.68 -19.45
CA GLN A 141 9.04 -8.81 -20.08
C GLN A 141 7.55 -8.86 -19.75
N SER A 142 7.05 -7.93 -18.94
CA SER A 142 5.66 -7.84 -18.51
C SER A 142 5.08 -6.46 -18.84
N ASN A 143 3.76 -6.38 -18.93
CA ASN A 143 3.02 -5.12 -19.04
C ASN A 143 2.60 -4.54 -17.69
N ILE A 144 3.21 -5.00 -16.59
CA ILE A 144 2.79 -4.67 -15.23
C ILE A 144 2.88 -3.18 -14.94
N ALA A 145 3.90 -2.48 -15.43
CA ALA A 145 4.05 -1.04 -15.22
C ALA A 145 2.84 -0.27 -15.78
N SER A 146 2.39 -0.65 -16.98
CA SER A 146 1.23 -0.04 -17.64
C SER A 146 -0.10 -0.43 -16.98
N GLN A 147 -0.23 -1.65 -16.48
CA GLN A 147 -1.47 -2.11 -15.84
C GLN A 147 -1.61 -1.61 -14.40
N ALA A 148 -0.52 -1.68 -13.63
CA ALA A 148 -0.48 -1.30 -12.23
C ALA A 148 -0.80 0.19 -12.05
N VAL A 149 -0.48 1.05 -13.04
CA VAL A 149 -0.81 2.48 -12.94
C VAL A 149 -2.32 2.74 -12.82
N PHE A 150 -3.16 1.80 -13.29
CA PHE A 150 -4.61 1.88 -13.21
C PHE A 150 -5.19 1.27 -11.91
N ILE A 151 -4.34 0.84 -10.98
CA ILE A 151 -4.79 0.49 -9.63
C ILE A 151 -5.18 1.80 -8.95
N ASN A 152 -6.45 1.93 -8.61
CA ASN A 152 -6.98 3.17 -8.06
C ASN A 152 -6.60 3.36 -6.60
N CYS A 153 -6.56 4.62 -6.19
CA CYS A 153 -6.59 4.99 -4.79
C CYS A 153 -7.94 4.55 -4.19
N ILE A 154 -7.91 3.92 -3.01
CA ILE A 154 -9.11 3.32 -2.41
C ILE A 154 -9.47 3.91 -1.06
N ASP A 155 -10.78 4.05 -0.87
CA ASP A 155 -11.43 4.35 0.40
C ASP A 155 -11.65 3.05 1.17
N LEU A 156 -10.77 2.76 2.13
CA LEU A 156 -10.78 1.51 2.88
C LEU A 156 -12.01 1.39 3.78
N ASP A 157 -12.59 2.52 4.21
CA ASP A 157 -13.79 2.54 5.04
C ASP A 157 -15.06 2.17 4.23
N LYS A 158 -14.97 2.15 2.89
CA LYS A 158 -16.09 1.80 1.99
C LYS A 158 -15.98 0.43 1.36
N ILE A 159 -14.86 -0.26 1.51
CA ILE A 159 -14.61 -1.51 0.80
C ILE A 159 -14.48 -2.66 1.79
N SER A 160 -15.26 -3.72 1.57
CA SER A 160 -15.10 -4.98 2.27
C SER A 160 -14.67 -6.06 1.28
N TYR A 161 -13.41 -6.49 1.34
CA TYR A 161 -12.94 -7.69 0.61
C TYR A 161 -13.22 -9.00 1.37
N VAL A 162 -13.89 -8.93 2.52
CA VAL A 162 -14.10 -10.09 3.40
C VAL A 162 -15.22 -10.97 2.86
N SER A 163 -14.83 -12.08 2.24
CA SER A 163 -15.64 -13.30 2.21
C SER A 163 -15.74 -13.88 3.63
N ASN A 164 -16.95 -13.90 4.19
CA ASN A 164 -17.39 -14.65 5.38
C ASN A 164 -16.48 -14.64 6.61
N GLY A 165 -16.74 -13.72 7.55
CA GLY A 165 -16.29 -13.85 8.94
C GLY A 165 -16.30 -12.52 9.68
N HIS A 166 -17.30 -12.32 10.54
CA HIS A 166 -17.44 -11.13 11.39
C HIS A 166 -16.14 -10.81 12.15
N SER A 167 -15.61 -9.61 11.96
CA SER A 167 -14.83 -8.91 12.99
C SER A 167 -14.68 -7.43 12.59
N GLN A 168 -15.36 -6.55 13.33
CA GLN A 168 -15.09 -5.12 13.26
C GLN A 168 -13.68 -4.84 13.81
N GLY A 169 -12.94 -3.95 13.15
CA GLY A 169 -11.61 -3.53 13.56
C GLY A 169 -11.64 -2.88 14.95
N GLN A 170 -10.60 -3.11 15.75
CA GLN A 170 -10.40 -2.37 16.98
C GLN A 170 -9.88 -0.97 16.64
N THR A 171 -10.57 0.05 17.13
CA THR A 171 -10.23 1.46 16.93
C THR A 171 -8.96 1.82 17.70
N ILE A 172 -7.93 2.28 16.99
CA ILE A 172 -6.77 2.96 17.59
C ILE A 172 -6.80 4.40 17.10
N HIS A 173 -6.87 5.35 18.04
CA HIS A 173 -6.95 6.79 17.75
C HIS A 173 -5.65 7.31 17.11
N GLY A 174 -5.74 7.82 15.89
CA GLY A 174 -4.65 8.53 15.22
C GLY A 174 -5.01 8.87 13.77
N PHE A 175 -4.55 10.03 13.30
CA PHE A 175 -4.69 10.64 11.96
C PHE A 175 -4.63 9.65 10.77
N PRO A 176 -5.18 10.01 9.58
CA PRO A 176 -5.23 9.11 8.43
C PRO A 176 -3.82 8.61 8.06
N VAL A 177 -3.57 7.31 8.25
CA VAL A 177 -2.30 6.66 7.93
C VAL A 177 -2.38 6.03 6.55
N ILE A 178 -1.43 6.39 5.68
CA ILE A 178 -1.18 5.72 4.40
C ILE A 178 -0.58 4.36 4.70
N LEU A 179 -1.20 3.31 4.17
CA LEU A 179 -0.73 1.94 4.40
C LEU A 179 0.66 1.74 3.79
N ARG A 180 1.59 1.34 4.67
CA ARG A 180 2.96 0.94 4.34
C ARG A 180 2.91 -0.48 3.75
N LEU A 181 3.19 -0.61 2.46
CA LEU A 181 3.28 -1.88 1.73
C LEU A 181 4.62 -2.01 1.03
#